data_AF-A0A6G4WPN9-F1
#
_entry.id   AF-A0A6G4WPN9-F1
#
_cell.length_a   1.000
_cell.length_b   1.000
_cell.length_c   1.000
_cell.angle_alpha   90.00
_cell.angle_beta   90.00
_cell.angle_gamma   90.00
#
_symmetry.space_group_name_H-M   'P 1'
#
loop_
_entity.id
_entity.type
_entity.pdbx_description
1 polymer ?
#
loop_
_entity_poly.entity_id
_entity_poly.type
_entity_poly.pdbx_seq_one_letter_code
_entity_poly.pdbx_strand_id
1 'polypeptide(L)'
;VAETLVPGTSVAEVARRHNMNANMLFNWRREAREGRLPAVAPLPKAADEATAMEFIPIGMIGHDEDTGETALRIPVVEPPAKMIAETRQLPTVPKLEERTGVIEIDLPNGARVRTDAFINERVLRRVLMALKSVS
;
A
#
# COMPACT_ATOMS: atom_id res chain seq x y z
N VAL A 1 12.49 -19.61 -1.97
CA VAL A 1 12.09 -20.97 -2.40
C VAL A 1 13.24 -21.71 -3.09
N ALA A 2 13.93 -21.14 -4.08
CA ALA A 2 15.05 -21.82 -4.77
C ALA A 2 16.13 -22.37 -3.82
N GLU A 3 16.52 -21.61 -2.78
CA GLU A 3 17.46 -22.03 -1.75
C GLU A 3 17.07 -23.35 -1.04
N THR A 4 15.76 -23.62 -0.84
CA THR A 4 15.29 -24.83 -0.15
C THR A 4 15.27 -26.08 -1.04
N LEU A 5 15.64 -25.96 -2.32
CA LEU A 5 15.72 -27.07 -3.27
C LEU A 5 17.12 -27.70 -3.32
N VAL A 6 18.12 -27.06 -2.70
CA VAL A 6 19.48 -27.60 -2.64
C VAL A 6 19.49 -28.84 -1.73
N PRO A 7 20.00 -30.00 -2.18
CA PRO A 7 20.07 -31.21 -1.38
C PRO A 7 20.76 -30.99 -0.04
N GLY A 8 20.23 -31.58 1.04
CA GLY A 8 20.76 -31.41 2.40
C GLY A 8 20.34 -30.11 3.11
N THR A 9 19.66 -29.18 2.44
CA THR A 9 19.21 -27.93 3.05
C THR A 9 17.96 -28.13 3.90
N SER A 10 18.02 -27.73 5.18
CA SER A 10 16.86 -27.71 6.06
C SER A 10 15.92 -26.55 5.75
N VAL A 11 14.68 -26.86 5.37
CA VAL A 11 13.63 -25.86 5.12
C VAL A 11 13.39 -24.99 6.36
N ALA A 12 13.43 -25.58 7.55
CA ALA A 12 13.23 -24.85 8.81
C ALA A 12 14.38 -23.88 9.13
N GLU A 13 15.60 -24.21 8.72
CA GLU A 13 16.74 -23.31 8.89
C GLU A 13 16.69 -22.13 7.93
N VAL A 14 16.33 -22.36 6.66
CA VAL A 14 16.08 -21.30 5.69
C VAL A 14 14.93 -20.40 6.15
N ALA A 15 13.85 -20.98 6.69
CA ALA A 15 12.73 -20.23 7.23
C ALA A 15 13.18 -19.28 8.36
N ARG A 16 13.97 -19.78 9.32
CA ARG A 16 14.49 -18.96 10.43
C ARG A 16 15.41 -17.84 9.95
N ARG A 17 16.32 -18.11 9.01
CA ARG A 17 17.25 -17.12 8.45
C ARG A 17 16.54 -15.93 7.83
N HIS A 18 15.41 -16.18 7.17
CA HIS A 18 14.60 -15.15 6.51
C HIS A 18 13.39 -14.71 7.33
N ASN A 19 13.32 -15.10 8.60
CA ASN A 19 12.21 -14.77 9.52
C ASN A 19 10.81 -15.11 8.95
N MET A 20 10.73 -16.22 8.20
CA MET A 20 9.52 -16.73 7.56
C MET A 20 8.94 -17.94 8.30
N ASN A 21 7.64 -18.18 8.13
CA ASN A 21 7.02 -19.42 8.58
C ASN A 21 7.43 -20.60 7.67
N ALA A 22 7.94 -21.69 8.25
CA ALA A 22 8.38 -22.88 7.51
C ALA A 22 7.25 -23.51 6.66
N ASN A 23 6.00 -23.47 7.11
CA ASN A 23 4.85 -23.99 6.37
C ASN A 23 4.64 -23.24 5.05
N MET A 24 4.91 -21.93 4.99
CA MET A 24 4.86 -21.17 3.74
C MET A 24 5.90 -21.67 2.75
N LEU A 25 7.12 -21.93 3.21
CA LEU A 25 8.17 -22.47 2.35
C LEU A 25 7.84 -23.88 1.85
N PHE A 26 7.21 -24.74 2.65
CA PHE A 26 6.72 -26.04 2.19
C PHE A 26 5.64 -25.90 1.11
N ASN A 27 4.66 -25.04 1.34
CA ASN A 27 3.58 -24.76 0.40
C ASN A 27 4.16 -24.20 -0.90
N TRP A 28 4.97 -23.14 -0.84
CA TRP A 28 5.58 -22.55 -2.04
C TRP A 28 6.52 -23.51 -2.77
N ARG A 29 7.21 -24.41 -2.07
CA ARG A 29 8.03 -25.45 -2.71
C ARG A 29 7.17 -26.46 -3.48
N ARG A 30 5.97 -26.77 -2.98
CA ARG A 30 4.97 -27.57 -3.70
C ARG A 30 4.44 -26.81 -4.92
N GLU A 31 4.00 -25.58 -4.74
CA GLU A 31 3.51 -24.72 -5.83
C GLU A 31 4.56 -24.51 -6.92
N ALA A 32 5.84 -24.36 -6.55
CA ALA A 32 6.95 -24.24 -7.49
C ALA A 32 7.11 -25.49 -8.37
N ARG A 33 7.03 -26.69 -7.75
CA ARG A 33 7.13 -27.97 -8.47
C ARG A 33 5.96 -28.16 -9.43
N GLU A 34 4.80 -27.68 -9.04
CA GLU A 34 3.56 -27.77 -9.81
C GLU A 34 3.42 -26.61 -10.81
N GLY A 35 4.44 -25.75 -10.94
CA GLY A 35 4.47 -24.65 -11.91
C GLY A 35 3.43 -23.54 -11.63
N ARG A 36 2.89 -23.48 -10.41
CA ARG A 36 1.82 -22.54 -10.02
C ARG A 36 2.32 -21.26 -9.38
N LEU A 37 3.63 -21.14 -9.13
CA LEU A 37 4.19 -19.87 -8.71
C LEU A 37 4.17 -18.89 -9.90
N PRO A 38 3.67 -17.65 -9.71
CA PRO A 38 3.73 -16.65 -10.75
C PRO A 38 5.19 -16.42 -11.15
N ALA A 39 5.43 -16.31 -12.46
CA ALA A 39 6.73 -15.89 -12.94
C ALA A 39 7.06 -14.54 -12.31
N VAL A 40 8.21 -14.44 -11.65
CA VAL A 40 8.74 -13.14 -11.27
C VAL A 40 9.09 -12.46 -12.59
N ALA A 41 8.19 -11.60 -13.07
CA ALA A 41 8.48 -10.76 -14.22
C ALA A 41 9.76 -9.99 -13.91
N PRO A 42 10.72 -9.90 -14.84
CA PRO A 42 11.85 -9.01 -14.68
C PRO A 42 11.31 -7.64 -14.28
N LEU A 43 11.83 -7.05 -13.18
CA LEU A 43 11.43 -5.70 -12.82
C LEU A 43 11.61 -4.82 -14.07
N PRO A 44 10.60 -4.01 -14.44
CA PRO A 44 10.74 -3.10 -15.55
C PRO A 44 12.01 -2.27 -15.32
N LYS A 45 12.91 -2.24 -16.32
CA LYS A 45 14.11 -1.40 -16.24
C LYS A 45 13.65 0.04 -15.98
N ALA A 46 14.37 0.75 -15.13
CA ALA A 46 14.05 2.03 -14.49
C ALA A 46 13.56 3.21 -15.38
N ALA A 47 13.37 3.03 -16.68
CA ALA A 47 12.92 4.06 -17.59
C ALA A 47 11.40 4.33 -17.55
N ASP A 48 10.59 3.48 -16.89
CA ASP A 48 9.13 3.66 -16.75
C ASP A 48 8.64 3.47 -15.29
N GLU A 49 9.45 3.85 -14.30
CA GLU A 49 9.13 3.68 -12.87
C GLU A 49 7.85 4.41 -12.43
N ALA A 50 7.43 5.44 -13.14
CA ALA A 50 6.23 6.21 -12.81
C ALA A 50 4.92 5.55 -13.26
N THR A 51 4.97 4.53 -14.13
CA THR A 51 3.76 3.92 -14.72
C THR A 51 3.44 2.54 -14.11
N ALA A 52 4.41 1.87 -13.46
CA ALA A 52 4.24 0.49 -13.00
C ALA A 52 3.79 0.33 -11.54
N MET A 53 3.81 1.41 -10.74
CA MET A 53 3.35 1.38 -9.34
C MET A 53 2.20 2.36 -9.15
N GLU A 54 1.02 1.98 -9.63
CA GLU A 54 -0.21 2.68 -9.30
C GLU A 54 -0.79 2.11 -8.00
N PHE A 55 -1.17 2.99 -7.07
CA PHE A 55 -1.89 2.58 -5.87
C PHE A 55 -3.30 2.18 -6.27
N ILE A 56 -3.61 0.89 -6.18
CA ILE A 56 -4.98 0.42 -6.34
C ILE A 56 -5.73 0.74 -5.03
N PRO A 57 -6.84 1.49 -5.06
CA PRO A 57 -7.61 1.77 -3.86
C PRO A 57 -8.25 0.47 -3.34
N ILE A 58 -7.97 0.14 -2.07
CA ILE A 58 -8.61 -0.99 -1.38
C ILE A 58 -9.72 -0.43 -0.49
N GLY A 59 -10.95 -0.90 -0.70
CA GLY A 59 -12.09 -0.56 0.15
C GLY A 59 -12.05 -1.35 1.47
N MET A 60 -12.41 -0.70 2.57
CA MET A 60 -12.62 -1.39 3.84
C MET A 60 -14.08 -1.86 3.93
N ILE A 61 -14.29 -3.11 4.32
CA ILE A 61 -15.61 -3.61 4.70
C ILE A 61 -15.82 -3.18 6.14
N GLY A 62 -16.72 -2.23 6.36
CA GLY A 62 -17.17 -1.88 7.71
C GLY A 62 -18.21 -2.89 8.18
N HIS A 63 -18.12 -3.31 9.44
CA HIS A 63 -19.24 -3.94 10.13
C HIS A 63 -19.96 -2.82 10.88
N ASP A 64 -21.19 -2.51 10.49
CA ASP A 64 -22.07 -1.65 11.27
C ASP A 64 -22.68 -2.54 12.38
N GLU A 65 -22.21 -2.36 13.62
CA GLU A 65 -22.64 -3.18 14.77
C GLU A 65 -24.13 -3.02 15.10
N ASP A 66 -24.81 -1.98 14.59
CA ASP A 66 -26.24 -1.74 14.83
C ASP A 66 -27.16 -2.32 13.75
N THR A 67 -26.64 -2.69 12.57
CA THR A 67 -27.47 -3.16 11.44
C THR A 67 -27.11 -4.56 10.96
N GLY A 68 -25.91 -5.08 11.28
CA GLY A 68 -25.46 -6.42 10.85
C GLY A 68 -25.18 -6.52 9.34
N GLU A 69 -25.24 -5.41 8.60
CA GLU A 69 -24.95 -5.37 7.17
C GLU A 69 -23.47 -5.00 6.92
N THR A 70 -22.70 -5.96 6.39
CA THR A 70 -21.35 -5.68 5.85
C THR A 70 -21.47 -4.87 4.57
N ALA A 71 -21.30 -3.55 4.68
CA ALA A 71 -21.31 -2.66 3.52
C ALA A 71 -19.88 -2.40 3.00
N LEU A 72 -19.66 -2.74 1.72
CA LEU A 72 -18.47 -2.33 0.96
C LEU A 72 -18.54 -0.83 0.68
N ARG A 73 -17.71 -0.03 1.35
CA ARG A 73 -17.57 1.41 1.07
C ARG A 73 -16.49 1.63 0.02
N ILE A 74 -16.89 1.85 -1.23
CA ILE A 74 -15.98 2.25 -2.32
C ILE A 74 -16.06 3.77 -2.48
N PRO A 75 -14.95 4.52 -2.34
CA PRO A 75 -14.96 5.96 -2.63
C PRO A 75 -15.04 6.14 -4.16
N VAL A 76 -16.21 6.52 -4.65
CA VAL A 76 -16.41 6.91 -6.05
C VAL A 76 -15.84 8.33 -6.22
N VAL A 77 -14.81 8.48 -7.04
CA VAL A 77 -14.31 9.80 -7.45
C VAL A 77 -15.16 10.27 -8.63
N GLU A 78 -16.04 11.24 -8.40
CA GLU A 78 -16.84 11.84 -9.47
C GLU A 78 -15.96 12.77 -10.34
N PRO A 79 -16.00 12.64 -11.68
CA PRO A 79 -15.29 13.56 -12.56
C PRO A 79 -15.96 14.94 -12.55
N PRO A 80 -15.20 16.05 -12.57
CA PRO A 80 -15.77 17.39 -12.45
C PRO A 80 -16.46 17.78 -13.77
N ALA A 81 -17.79 17.74 -13.77
CA ALA A 81 -18.58 18.39 -14.80
C ALA A 81 -18.43 19.92 -14.67
N LYS A 82 -18.01 20.58 -15.76
CA LYS A 82 -18.08 22.04 -15.90
C LYS A 82 -19.51 22.51 -15.64
N MET A 83 -19.69 23.59 -14.86
CA MET A 83 -19.97 24.95 -15.38
C MET A 83 -20.66 25.83 -14.31
N ILE A 84 -20.12 27.04 -14.15
CA ILE A 84 -20.72 28.34 -13.80
C ILE A 84 -21.62 28.56 -12.57
N ALA A 85 -21.22 29.65 -11.88
CA ALA A 85 -22.01 30.63 -11.12
C ALA A 85 -22.18 30.42 -9.60
N GLU A 86 -21.67 31.43 -8.89
CA GLU A 86 -22.21 31.98 -7.64
C GLU A 86 -22.02 31.20 -6.33
N THR A 87 -20.87 31.42 -5.71
CA THR A 87 -20.76 32.23 -4.48
C THR A 87 -19.29 32.31 -4.11
N ARG A 88 -18.80 33.50 -3.77
CA ARG A 88 -17.46 33.74 -3.22
C ARG A 88 -17.39 33.22 -1.78
N GLN A 89 -17.66 31.93 -1.58
CA GLN A 89 -17.29 31.23 -0.37
C GLN A 89 -15.84 30.83 -0.55
N LEU A 90 -14.97 31.36 0.32
CA LEU A 90 -13.62 30.82 0.46
C LEU A 90 -13.78 29.31 0.63
N PRO A 91 -13.18 28.45 -0.22
CA PRO A 91 -13.28 27.02 0.00
C PRO A 91 -12.65 26.74 1.36
N THR A 92 -13.49 26.49 2.37
CA THR A 92 -13.05 25.95 3.65
C THR A 92 -12.52 24.57 3.32
N VAL A 93 -11.21 24.48 3.12
CA VAL A 93 -10.52 23.22 2.92
C VAL A 93 -10.81 22.39 4.19
N PRO A 94 -11.55 21.27 4.12
CA PRO A 94 -11.91 20.51 5.31
C PRO A 94 -10.64 20.13 6.06
N LYS A 95 -10.64 20.31 7.39
CA LYS A 95 -9.51 19.98 8.24
C LYS A 95 -9.15 18.51 8.04
N LEU A 96 -7.86 18.19 8.14
CA LEU A 96 -7.39 16.82 7.88
C LEU A 96 -8.10 15.80 8.78
N GLU A 97 -8.44 16.17 10.03
CA GLU A 97 -9.17 15.31 10.97
C GLU A 97 -10.60 14.94 10.50
N GLU A 98 -11.20 15.76 9.64
CA GLU A 98 -12.57 15.57 9.13
C GLU A 98 -12.60 14.78 7.81
N ARG A 99 -11.43 14.46 7.24
CA ARG A 99 -11.31 13.72 5.98
C ARG A 99 -11.31 12.22 6.27
N THR A 100 -12.27 11.50 5.69
CA THR A 100 -12.22 10.04 5.64
C THR A 100 -10.95 9.59 4.90
N GLY A 101 -10.13 8.74 5.53
CA GLY A 101 -8.90 8.23 4.93
C GLY A 101 -7.62 8.99 5.30
N VAL A 102 -7.49 9.52 6.52
CA VAL A 102 -6.19 10.00 7.01
C VAL A 102 -5.23 8.83 7.21
N ILE A 103 -4.04 8.95 6.64
CA ILE A 103 -2.91 8.02 6.80
C ILE A 103 -1.90 8.69 7.74
N GLU A 104 -1.52 7.98 8.79
CA GLU A 104 -0.48 8.40 9.74
C GLU A 104 0.76 7.51 9.56
N ILE A 105 1.93 8.13 9.35
CA ILE A 105 3.21 7.46 9.14
C ILE A 105 4.16 7.88 10.25
N ASP A 106 4.50 6.94 11.12
CA ASP A 106 5.57 7.12 12.12
C ASP A 106 6.93 6.85 11.49
N LEU A 107 7.87 7.78 11.66
CA LEU A 107 9.24 7.66 11.14
C LEU A 107 10.23 7.28 12.26
N PRO A 108 11.35 6.61 11.93
CA PRO A 108 12.38 6.24 12.92
C PRO A 108 13.04 7.41 13.65
N ASN A 109 12.99 8.62 13.07
CA ASN A 109 13.50 9.85 13.70
C ASN A 109 12.51 10.47 14.70
N GLY A 110 11.38 9.82 14.98
CA GLY A 110 10.33 10.31 15.87
C GLY A 110 9.39 11.34 15.24
N ALA A 111 9.61 11.71 13.97
CA ALA A 111 8.68 12.54 13.24
C ALA A 111 7.43 11.73 12.85
N ARG A 112 6.29 12.42 12.78
CA ARG A 112 5.00 11.84 12.40
C ARG A 112 4.40 12.62 11.24
N VAL A 113 4.05 11.91 10.18
CA VAL A 113 3.46 12.49 8.96
C VAL A 113 2.01 12.09 8.88
N ARG A 114 1.11 13.07 8.82
CA ARG A 114 -0.34 12.87 8.60
C ARG A 114 -0.72 13.38 7.23
N THR A 115 -1.36 12.54 6.42
CA THR A 115 -1.74 12.87 5.04
C THR A 115 -3.13 12.32 4.73
N ASP A 116 -3.81 12.89 3.74
CA ASP A 116 -5.04 12.30 3.23
C ASP A 116 -4.77 11.12 2.27
N ALA A 117 -5.80 10.33 1.97
CA ALA A 117 -5.73 9.16 1.10
C ALA A 117 -5.45 9.49 -0.38
N PHE A 118 -5.58 10.75 -0.80
CA PHE A 118 -5.42 11.18 -2.19
C PHE A 118 -4.08 11.88 -2.43
N ILE A 119 -3.16 11.84 -1.47
CA ILE A 119 -1.87 12.51 -1.59
C ILE A 119 -1.05 11.93 -2.75
N ASN A 120 -0.49 12.83 -3.56
CA ASN A 120 0.37 12.44 -4.67
C ASN A 120 1.74 11.93 -4.18
N GLU A 121 2.22 10.84 -4.77
CA GLU A 121 3.51 10.21 -4.47
C GLU A 121 4.71 11.18 -4.52
N ARG A 122 4.75 12.10 -5.48
CA ARG A 122 5.85 13.08 -5.61
C ARG A 122 5.89 14.03 -4.41
N VAL A 123 4.72 14.42 -3.91
CA VAL A 123 4.58 15.28 -2.74
C VAL A 123 5.03 14.52 -1.49
N LEU A 124 4.52 13.29 -1.31
CA LEU A 124 4.90 12.45 -0.17
C LEU A 124 6.41 12.18 -0.16
N ARG A 125 7.01 11.83 -1.30
CA ARG A 125 8.46 11.62 -1.45
C ARG A 125 9.25 12.87 -1.05
N ARG A 126 8.83 14.05 -1.49
CA ARG A 126 9.51 15.31 -1.16
C ARG A 126 9.46 15.62 0.34
N VAL A 127 8.31 15.39 0.97
CA VAL A 127 8.14 15.57 2.44
C VAL A 127 9.04 14.61 3.20
N LEU A 128 9.02 13.32 2.84
CA LEU A 128 9.87 12.31 3.48
C LEU A 128 11.36 12.60 3.31
N MET A 129 11.78 13.08 2.13
CA MET A 129 13.17 13.49 1.90
C MET A 129 13.58 14.68 2.77
N ALA A 130 12.74 15.71 2.87
CA ALA A 130 13.00 16.86 3.74
C ALA A 130 13.11 16.45 5.21
N LEU A 131 12.22 15.56 5.69
CA LEU A 131 12.26 15.08 7.08
C LEU A 131 13.47 14.19 7.38
N LYS A 132 13.98 13.45 6.38
CA LYS A 132 15.25 12.71 6.53
C LYS A 132 16.46 13.63 6.66
N SER A 133 16.46 14.80 6.03
CA SER A 133 17.58 15.76 6.11
C SER A 133 17.65 16.57 7.40
N VAL A 134 16.63 16.47 8.26
CA VAL A 134 16.54 17.22 9.54
C VAL A 134 17.00 16.35 10.74
N SER A 135 17.58 15.18 10.47
CA SER A 135 18.09 14.25 11.49
C SER A 135 19.60 14.22 11.57
#